data_AF-A0A537NQ65-F1
#
_entry.id   AF-A0A537NQ65-F1
#
_cell.length_a   1.000
_cell.length_b   1.000
_cell.length_c   1.000
_cell.angle_alpha   90.00
_cell.angle_beta   90.00
_cell.angle_gamma   90.00
#
_symmetry.space_group_name_H-M   'P 1'
#
loop_
_entity.id
_entity.type
_entity.pdbx_description
1 polymer ?
#
loop_
_entity_poly.entity_id
_entity_poly.type
_entity_poly.pdbx_seq_one_letter_code
_entity_poly.pdbx_strand_id
1 'polypeptide(L)'
;MFSAMASSRRRPINELELARQFGVATTSIREFLNRFQRFGLIERRPNAGWVFKGFTTSFALELFEIREMFELRSATAFAALPDSSPLWRQIEALREEHLSLLNEIDRRYHDFSDLDNRFHRLINSARSNRFIDDFYDIITLIFHYHYQWNKRDE
;
A
#
# COMPACT_ATOMS: atom_id res chain seq x y z
N MET A 1 9.20 -0.36 -15.46
CA MET A 1 8.41 -0.38 -14.20
C MET A 1 6.91 -0.73 -14.34
N PHE A 2 5.93 0.17 -14.57
CA PHE A 2 4.49 -0.25 -14.66
C PHE A 2 4.18 -1.18 -15.85
N SER A 3 4.96 -1.09 -16.92
CA SER A 3 4.83 -1.93 -18.12
C SER A 3 5.16 -3.42 -17.87
N ALA A 4 6.11 -3.72 -16.97
CA ALA A 4 6.49 -5.09 -16.62
C ALA A 4 5.43 -5.78 -15.73
N MET A 5 4.69 -5.00 -14.93
CA MET A 5 3.63 -5.50 -14.05
C MET A 5 2.36 -5.93 -14.79
N ALA A 6 2.16 -5.46 -16.03
CA ALA A 6 1.02 -5.84 -16.87
C ALA A 6 1.11 -7.27 -17.45
N SER A 7 2.27 -7.93 -17.35
CA SER A 7 2.57 -9.20 -18.03
C SER A 7 2.35 -10.46 -17.16
N SER A 8 2.00 -10.32 -15.88
CA SER A 8 1.68 -11.50 -15.06
C SER A 8 0.44 -12.19 -15.61
N ARG A 9 0.60 -13.45 -16.07
CA ARG A 9 -0.45 -14.32 -16.60
C ARG A 9 -1.73 -14.13 -15.78
N ARG A 10 -2.84 -13.82 -16.46
CA ARG A 10 -4.23 -13.77 -15.92
C ARG A 10 -4.67 -15.12 -15.37
N ARG A 11 -4.01 -15.62 -14.31
CA ARG A 11 -4.40 -16.84 -13.63
C ARG A 11 -5.61 -16.53 -12.74
N PRO A 12 -6.66 -17.35 -12.80
CA PRO A 12 -7.75 -17.23 -11.85
C PRO A 12 -7.22 -17.50 -10.44
N ILE A 13 -7.61 -16.66 -9.49
CA ILE A 13 -7.33 -16.83 -8.07
C ILE A 13 -8.39 -17.78 -7.49
N ASN A 14 -7.92 -18.84 -6.83
CA ASN A 14 -8.77 -19.82 -6.17
C ASN A 14 -8.83 -19.55 -4.66
N GLU A 15 -10.01 -19.19 -4.15
CA GLU A 15 -10.22 -18.88 -2.72
C GLU A 15 -9.82 -20.04 -1.80
N LEU A 16 -10.13 -21.29 -2.20
CA LEU A 16 -9.89 -22.47 -1.39
C LEU A 16 -8.39 -22.79 -1.31
N GLU A 17 -7.67 -22.60 -2.41
CA GLU A 17 -6.22 -22.77 -2.47
C GLU A 17 -5.51 -21.76 -1.55
N LEU A 18 -5.88 -20.48 -1.64
CA LEU A 18 -5.34 -19.44 -0.76
C LEU A 18 -5.69 -19.70 0.71
N ALA A 19 -6.93 -20.12 1.01
CA ALA A 19 -7.34 -20.43 2.36
C ALA A 19 -6.49 -21.54 2.98
N ARG A 20 -6.18 -22.60 2.21
CA ARG A 20 -5.28 -23.67 2.63
C ARG A 20 -3.84 -23.19 2.80
N GLN A 21 -3.34 -22.39 1.87
CA GLN A 21 -1.97 -21.87 1.91
C GLN A 21 -1.74 -20.99 3.15
N PHE A 22 -2.71 -20.15 3.50
CA PHE A 22 -2.60 -19.22 4.63
C PHE A 22 -3.17 -19.76 5.94
N GLY A 23 -3.77 -20.95 5.95
CA GLY A 23 -4.37 -21.54 7.16
C GLY A 23 -5.56 -20.76 7.71
N VAL A 24 -6.34 -20.10 6.84
CA VAL A 24 -7.48 -19.26 7.22
C VAL A 24 -8.79 -19.78 6.62
N ALA A 25 -9.92 -19.27 7.10
CA ALA A 25 -11.22 -19.60 6.53
C ALA A 25 -11.36 -19.03 5.10
N THR A 26 -12.03 -19.77 4.21
CA THR A 26 -12.31 -19.33 2.83
C THR A 26 -13.16 -18.05 2.79
N THR A 27 -14.01 -17.82 3.79
CA THR A 27 -14.78 -16.57 3.95
C THR A 27 -13.86 -15.37 4.15
N SER A 28 -12.80 -15.49 4.93
CA SER A 28 -11.82 -14.41 5.14
C SER A 28 -11.09 -14.05 3.85
N ILE A 29 -10.69 -15.05 3.04
CA ILE A 29 -10.13 -14.80 1.71
C ILE A 29 -11.14 -14.08 0.82
N ARG A 30 -12.40 -14.51 0.84
CA ARG A 30 -13.46 -13.88 0.03
C ARG A 30 -13.72 -12.44 0.45
N GLU A 31 -13.75 -12.13 1.74
CA GLU A 31 -13.89 -10.77 2.26
C GLU A 31 -12.74 -9.87 1.81
N PHE A 32 -11.50 -10.38 1.89
CA PHE A 32 -10.32 -9.70 1.38
C PHE A 32 -10.47 -9.40 -0.12
N LEU A 33 -10.76 -10.41 -0.95
CA LEU A 33 -10.91 -10.24 -2.41
C LEU A 33 -12.04 -9.26 -2.78
N ASN A 34 -13.17 -9.30 -2.07
CA ASN A 34 -14.26 -8.33 -2.25
C ASN A 34 -13.82 -6.89 -1.95
N ARG A 35 -12.99 -6.68 -0.94
CA ARG A 35 -12.45 -5.36 -0.61
C ARG A 35 -11.62 -4.81 -1.77
N PHE A 36 -10.75 -5.62 -2.37
CA PHE A 36 -9.92 -5.22 -3.52
C PHE A 36 -10.68 -5.09 -4.83
N GLN A 37 -11.81 -5.79 -4.98
CA GLN A 37 -12.70 -5.61 -6.12
C GLN A 37 -13.20 -4.16 -6.22
N ARG A 38 -13.48 -3.50 -5.09
CA ARG A 38 -13.96 -2.11 -5.06
C ARG A 38 -12.95 -1.11 -5.61
N PHE A 39 -11.66 -1.45 -5.55
CA PHE A 39 -10.57 -0.65 -6.09
C PHE A 39 -10.20 -1.05 -7.53
N GLY A 40 -10.93 -1.96 -8.17
CA GLY A 40 -10.67 -2.35 -9.57
C GLY A 40 -9.45 -3.26 -9.77
N LEU A 41 -8.76 -3.67 -8.69
CA LEU A 41 -7.58 -4.55 -8.76
C LEU A 41 -7.92 -6.01 -9.04
N ILE A 42 -9.14 -6.43 -8.68
CA ILE A 42 -9.62 -7.78 -8.87
C ILE A 42 -11.01 -7.71 -9.49
N GLU A 43 -11.28 -8.62 -10.42
CA GLU A 43 -12.57 -8.77 -11.07
C GLU A 43 -13.11 -10.17 -10.76
N ARG A 44 -14.35 -10.26 -10.28
CA ARG A 44 -15.04 -11.53 -10.15
C ARG A 44 -15.64 -11.93 -11.49
N ARG A 45 -15.28 -13.11 -12.00
CA ARG A 45 -15.84 -13.64 -13.25
C ARG A 45 -16.86 -14.74 -12.99
N PRO A 46 -18.01 -14.75 -13.70
CA PRO A 46 -18.93 -15.88 -13.67
C PRO A 46 -18.17 -17.17 -14.02
N ASN A 47 -18.28 -18.18 -13.15
CA ASN A 47 -17.71 -19.53 -13.34
C ASN A 47 -16.17 -19.63 -13.41
N ALA A 48 -15.43 -18.51 -13.28
CA ALA A 48 -13.97 -18.46 -13.39
C ALA A 48 -13.27 -17.98 -12.09
N GLY A 49 -14.03 -17.76 -11.01
CA GLY A 49 -13.50 -17.27 -9.75
C GLY A 49 -13.09 -15.80 -9.83
N TRP A 50 -11.90 -15.49 -9.33
CA TRP A 50 -11.38 -14.13 -9.25
C TRP A 50 -10.24 -13.93 -10.24
N VAL A 51 -10.13 -12.76 -10.86
CA VAL A 51 -9.05 -12.44 -11.79
C VAL A 51 -8.35 -11.19 -11.31
N PHE A 52 -7.03 -11.28 -11.12
CA PHE A 52 -6.20 -10.11 -10.86
C PHE A 52 -6.06 -9.27 -12.12
N LYS A 53 -6.41 -7.98 -12.03
CA LYS A 53 -6.35 -7.02 -13.14
C LYS A 53 -4.98 -6.36 -13.28
N GLY A 54 -4.15 -6.45 -12.23
CA GLY A 54 -2.81 -5.87 -12.22
C GLY A 54 -2.79 -4.40 -11.85
N PHE A 55 -1.61 -3.91 -11.50
CA PHE A 55 -1.32 -2.49 -11.29
C PHE A 55 -0.90 -1.88 -12.62
N THR A 56 -1.81 -1.17 -13.28
CA THR A 56 -1.50 -0.43 -14.50
C THR A 56 -0.91 0.94 -14.16
N THR A 57 -0.24 1.57 -15.12
CA THR A 57 0.19 2.97 -14.97
C THR A 57 -1.01 3.88 -14.69
N SER A 58 -2.15 3.67 -15.35
CA SER A 58 -3.36 4.48 -15.11
C SER A 58 -3.85 4.37 -13.68
N PHE A 59 -3.91 3.14 -13.15
CA PHE A 59 -4.32 2.89 -11.76
C PHE A 59 -3.39 3.59 -10.75
N ALA A 60 -2.09 3.60 -11.02
CA ALA A 60 -1.14 4.31 -10.17
C ALA A 60 -1.33 5.84 -10.23
N LEU A 61 -1.56 6.40 -11.42
CA LEU A 61 -1.83 7.83 -11.59
C LEU A 61 -3.12 8.25 -10.87
N GLU A 62 -4.20 7.47 -11.01
CA GLU A 62 -5.46 7.68 -10.28
C GLU A 62 -5.24 7.69 -8.76
N LEU A 63 -4.39 6.79 -8.25
CA LEU A 63 -4.03 6.77 -6.83
C LEU A 63 -3.23 8.02 -6.41
N PHE A 64 -2.27 8.46 -7.24
CA PHE A 64 -1.47 9.65 -6.95
C PHE A 64 -2.35 10.91 -6.86
N GLU A 65 -3.30 11.08 -7.77
CA GLU A 65 -4.25 12.20 -7.75
C GLU A 65 -4.99 12.26 -6.41
N ILE A 66 -5.47 11.12 -5.91
CA ILE A 66 -6.15 11.04 -4.61
C ILE A 66 -5.22 11.38 -3.45
N ARG A 67 -3.95 10.92 -3.48
CA ARG A 67 -2.95 11.26 -2.46
C ARG A 67 -2.67 12.77 -2.42
N GLU A 68 -2.49 13.40 -3.57
CA GLU A 68 -2.24 14.85 -3.66
C GLU A 68 -3.35 15.66 -2.99
N MET A 69 -4.62 15.24 -3.15
CA MET A 69 -5.77 15.94 -2.55
C MET A 69 -5.72 16.02 -1.02
N PHE A 70 -5.10 15.05 -0.33
CA PHE A 70 -5.13 15.00 1.13
C PHE A 70 -3.76 15.05 1.83
N GLU A 71 -2.67 14.73 1.14
CA GLU A 71 -1.34 14.71 1.76
C GLU A 71 -0.88 16.11 2.14
N LEU A 72 -1.13 17.12 1.30
CA LEU A 72 -0.80 18.51 1.63
C LEU A 72 -1.57 18.99 2.87
N ARG A 73 -2.86 18.65 2.98
CA ARG A 73 -3.67 18.92 4.18
C ARG A 73 -3.05 18.28 5.42
N SER A 74 -2.64 17.02 5.31
CA SER A 74 -2.10 16.24 6.42
C SER A 74 -0.74 16.77 6.87
N ALA A 75 0.15 17.06 5.92
CA ALA A 75 1.45 17.70 6.18
C ALA A 75 1.28 19.09 6.82
N THR A 76 0.36 19.91 6.32
CA THR A 76 0.07 21.24 6.89
C THR A 76 -0.45 21.12 8.32
N ALA A 77 -1.35 20.16 8.58
CA ALA A 77 -1.86 19.92 9.93
C ALA A 77 -0.76 19.43 10.89
N PHE A 78 0.13 18.56 10.41
CA PHE A 78 1.27 18.08 11.18
C PHE A 78 2.25 19.22 11.50
N ALA A 79 2.57 20.05 10.51
CA ALA A 79 3.46 21.20 10.69
C ALA A 79 2.90 22.27 11.65
N ALA A 80 1.58 22.34 11.79
CA ALA A 80 0.92 23.26 12.71
C ALA A 80 0.82 22.75 14.16
N LEU A 81 1.35 21.56 14.46
CA LEU A 81 1.36 21.01 15.82
C LEU A 81 2.24 21.88 16.74
N PRO A 82 1.86 22.04 18.03
CA PRO A 82 2.72 22.68 19.01
C PRO A 82 4.07 21.95 19.15
N ASP A 83 5.14 22.67 19.48
CA ASP A 83 6.48 22.10 19.70
C ASP A 83 6.49 21.02 20.80
N SER A 84 5.56 21.08 21.75
CA SER A 84 5.38 20.09 22.82
C SER A 84 4.73 18.78 22.36
N SER A 85 4.26 18.70 21.10
CA SER A 85 3.60 17.51 20.57
C SER A 85 4.55 16.30 20.60
N PRO A 86 4.11 15.14 21.13
CA PRO A 86 4.92 13.94 21.12
C PRO A 86 5.15 13.38 19.70
N LEU A 87 4.37 13.83 18.71
CA LEU A 87 4.51 13.40 17.31
C LEU A 87 5.84 13.85 16.69
N TRP A 88 6.43 14.95 17.17
CA TRP A 88 7.76 15.40 16.73
C TRP A 88 8.86 14.39 17.06
N ARG A 89 8.79 13.73 18.22
CA ARG A 89 9.75 12.66 18.57
C ARG A 89 9.52 11.40 17.72
N GLN A 90 8.28 11.10 17.38
CA GLN A 90 7.95 9.92 16.57
C GLN A 90 8.39 10.09 15.11
N ILE A 91 8.22 11.28 14.53
CA ILE A 91 8.65 11.53 13.15
C ILE A 91 10.18 11.57 13.06
N GLU A 92 10.87 12.05 14.09
CA GLU A 92 12.34 12.00 14.13
C GLU A 92 12.85 10.55 14.23
N ALA A 93 12.23 9.71 15.05
CA ALA A 93 12.56 8.29 15.09
C ALA A 93 12.35 7.61 13.73
N LEU A 94 11.23 7.90 13.06
CA LEU A 94 10.98 7.39 11.71
C LEU A 94 12.00 7.92 10.70
N ARG A 95 12.43 9.18 10.81
CA ARG A 95 13.47 9.76 9.96
C ARG A 95 14.77 8.99 10.10
N GLU A 96 15.20 8.69 11.33
CA GLU A 96 16.41 7.91 11.57
C GLU A 96 16.30 6.48 11.03
N GLU A 97 15.13 5.83 11.15
CA GLU A 97 14.87 4.54 10.51
C GLU A 97 14.98 4.63 8.97
N HIS A 98 14.47 5.70 8.34
CA HIS A 98 14.57 5.90 6.89
C HIS A 98 16.02 6.10 6.45
N LEU A 99 16.80 6.88 7.19
CA LEU A 99 18.21 7.10 6.90
C LEU A 99 19.03 5.82 7.07
N SER A 100 18.75 5.03 8.11
CA SER A 100 19.37 3.71 8.29
C SER A 100 19.04 2.79 7.12
N LEU A 101 17.78 2.75 6.68
CA LEU A 101 17.36 1.93 5.56
C LEU A 101 17.99 2.39 4.24
N LEU A 102 18.12 3.70 4.03
CA LEU A 102 18.72 4.26 2.81
C LEU A 102 20.16 3.74 2.60
N ASN A 103 20.94 3.59 3.68
CA ASN A 103 22.30 3.05 3.61
C ASN A 103 22.35 1.55 3.22
N GLU A 104 21.24 0.82 3.36
CA GLU A 104 21.14 -0.62 3.12
C GLU A 104 20.09 -0.96 2.05
N ILE A 105 19.60 0.03 1.30
CA ILE A 105 18.41 -0.11 0.47
C ILE A 105 18.60 -1.19 -0.62
N ASP A 106 19.80 -1.38 -1.14
CA ASP A 106 20.11 -2.43 -2.11
C ASP A 106 19.81 -3.85 -1.61
N ARG A 107 19.80 -4.06 -0.29
CA ARG A 107 19.52 -5.36 0.34
C ARG A 107 18.16 -5.40 1.03
N ARG A 108 17.71 -4.25 1.52
CA ARG A 108 16.53 -4.13 2.38
C ARG A 108 15.40 -3.32 1.75
N TYR A 109 15.39 -3.11 0.44
CA TYR A 109 14.35 -2.35 -0.26
C TYR A 109 12.91 -2.82 0.05
N HIS A 110 12.71 -4.09 0.38
CA HIS A 110 11.43 -4.65 0.84
C HIS A 110 10.87 -3.95 2.09
N ASP A 111 11.75 -3.50 3.00
CA ASP A 111 11.39 -2.84 4.27
C ASP A 111 10.84 -1.43 4.05
N PHE A 112 11.12 -0.81 2.89
CA PHE A 112 10.72 0.57 2.60
C PHE A 112 9.20 0.75 2.64
N SER A 113 8.44 -0.24 2.14
CA SER A 113 6.98 -0.15 2.07
C SER A 113 6.29 -0.03 3.43
N ASP A 114 6.80 -0.74 4.45
CA ASP A 114 6.26 -0.64 5.81
C ASP A 114 6.61 0.72 6.42
N LEU A 115 7.87 1.14 6.22
CA LEU A 115 8.38 2.37 6.79
C LEU A 115 7.72 3.62 6.19
N ASP A 116 7.48 3.63 4.88
CA ASP A 116 6.71 4.66 4.16
C ASP A 116 5.27 4.74 4.68
N ASN A 117 4.59 3.59 4.84
CA ASN A 117 3.24 3.55 5.39
C ASN A 117 3.19 4.09 6.84
N ARG A 118 4.15 3.73 7.69
CA ARG A 118 4.24 4.24 9.07
C ARG A 118 4.43 5.76 9.09
N PHE A 119 5.28 6.29 8.21
CA PHE A 119 5.49 7.73 8.05
C PHE A 119 4.20 8.45 7.66
N HIS A 120 3.55 7.99 6.60
CA HIS A 120 2.33 8.62 6.12
C HIS A 120 1.17 8.54 7.12
N ARG A 121 1.00 7.40 7.81
CA ARG A 121 0.01 7.26 8.89
C ARG A 121 0.31 8.22 10.05
N LEU A 122 1.57 8.40 10.42
CA LEU A 122 1.97 9.34 11.46
C LEU A 122 1.62 10.78 11.06
N ILE A 123 1.92 11.19 9.82
CA ILE A 123 1.56 12.51 9.30
C ILE A 123 0.04 12.72 9.35
N ASN A 124 -0.75 11.75 8.89
CA ASN A 124 -2.21 11.85 8.91
C ASN A 124 -2.79 11.88 10.33
N SER A 125 -2.11 11.27 11.31
CA SER A 125 -2.57 11.22 12.70
C SER A 125 -2.69 12.60 13.36
N ALA A 126 -1.97 13.62 12.87
CA ALA A 126 -2.12 15.01 13.32
C ALA A 126 -3.55 15.52 13.14
N ARG A 127 -4.27 15.02 12.13
CA ARG A 127 -5.68 15.33 11.91
C ARG A 127 -6.41 14.19 11.21
N SER A 128 -6.67 13.15 12.00
CA SER A 128 -7.33 11.92 11.56
C SER A 128 -8.60 12.19 10.75
N ASN A 129 -8.77 11.40 9.71
CA ASN A 129 -9.94 11.39 8.87
C ASN A 129 -10.14 9.95 8.39
N ARG A 130 -11.23 9.32 8.85
CA ARG A 130 -11.53 7.92 8.56
C ARG A 130 -11.48 7.58 7.07
N PHE A 131 -11.87 8.51 6.20
CA PHE A 131 -11.85 8.27 4.76
C PHE A 131 -10.41 8.25 4.22
N ILE A 132 -9.53 9.13 4.72
CA ILE A 132 -8.10 9.12 4.38
C ILE A 132 -7.45 7.84 4.93
N ASP A 133 -7.78 7.46 6.18
CA ASP A 133 -7.25 6.26 6.81
C ASP A 133 -7.61 5.00 6.02
N ASP A 134 -8.86 4.88 5.56
CA ASP A 134 -9.33 3.76 4.73
C ASP A 134 -8.59 3.68 3.37
N PHE A 135 -8.18 4.82 2.80
CA PHE A 135 -7.39 4.88 1.57
C PHE A 135 -5.94 4.42 1.78
N TYR A 136 -5.37 4.51 2.99
CA TYR A 136 -4.00 4.08 3.22
C TYR A 136 -3.81 2.56 3.12
N ASP A 137 -4.85 1.77 3.35
CA ASP A 137 -4.76 0.31 3.20
C ASP A 137 -4.51 -0.11 1.75
N ILE A 138 -5.12 0.59 0.77
CA ILE A 138 -4.87 0.32 -0.65
C ILE A 138 -3.49 0.83 -1.07
N ILE A 139 -3.07 2.01 -0.60
CA ILE A 139 -1.73 2.57 -0.85
C ILE A 139 -0.65 1.61 -0.32
N THR A 140 -0.82 1.12 0.90
CA THR A 140 0.12 0.18 1.54
C THR A 140 0.29 -1.08 0.71
N LEU A 141 -0.80 -1.69 0.23
CA LEU A 141 -0.70 -2.91 -0.59
C LEU A 141 0.05 -2.65 -1.91
N ILE A 142 -0.26 -1.54 -2.57
CA ILE A 142 0.36 -1.17 -3.85
C ILE A 142 1.86 -0.94 -3.66
N PHE A 143 2.22 -0.17 -2.63
CA PHE A 143 3.62 0.12 -2.31
C PHE A 143 4.35 -1.13 -1.87
N HIS A 144 3.73 -1.98 -1.04
CA HIS A 144 4.30 -3.28 -0.70
C HIS A 144 4.62 -4.07 -1.97
N TYR A 145 3.64 -4.29 -2.86
CA TYR A 145 3.88 -5.02 -4.10
C TYR A 145 4.92 -4.36 -5.02
N HIS A 146 4.93 -3.03 -5.11
CA HIS A 146 5.90 -2.27 -5.90
C HIS A 146 7.33 -2.45 -5.40
N TYR A 147 7.53 -2.38 -4.10
CA TYR A 147 8.84 -2.52 -3.45
C TYR A 147 9.20 -3.98 -3.13
N GLN A 148 8.33 -4.97 -3.41
CA GLN A 148 8.72 -6.37 -3.41
C GLN A 148 9.50 -6.77 -4.69
N TRP A 149 9.50 -5.92 -5.73
CA TRP A 149 10.16 -6.21 -7.01
C TRP A 149 11.59 -5.66 -7.05
N ASN A 150 12.58 -6.54 -7.28
CA ASN A 150 13.98 -6.15 -7.36
C ASN A 150 14.23 -5.34 -8.65
N LYS A 151 14.82 -4.15 -8.53
CA LYS A 151 15.26 -3.35 -9.69
C LYS A 151 16.41 -3.99 -10.48
N ARG A 152 17.02 -5.07 -9.98
CA ARG A 152 18.05 -5.85 -10.69
C ARG A 152 17.50 -6.82 -11.74
N ASP A 153 16.18 -6.98 -11.82
CA ASP A 153 15.50 -7.83 -12.81
C ASP A 153 15.06 -7.05 -14.07
N GLU A 154 15.50 -5.79 -14.22
CA GLU A 154 15.47 -4.98 -15.47
C GLU A 154 16.90 -4.82 -16.01
#